data_AF-A0A704VBL6-F1
#
_entry.id   AF-A0A704VBL6-F1
#
_cell.length_a   1.000
_cell.length_b   1.000
_cell.length_c   1.000
_cell.angle_alpha   90.00
_cell.angle_beta   90.00
_cell.angle_gamma   90.00
#
_symmetry.space_group_name_H-M   'P 1'
#
loop_
_entity.id
_entity.type
_entity.pdbx_description
1 polymer ?
#
loop_
_entity_poly.entity_id
_entity_poly.type
_entity_poly.pdbx_seq_one_letter_code
_entity_poly.pdbx_strand_id
1 'polypeptide(L)'
;QYGESDLAFLTRLWSEEGIFYFDWHAPQGAAQKLVLCDDVAGVSTLGEMPFNPNTDTEVSTMCISSFRYRARTGPSSVETQDYTFKTPGWPGYYNRAAENLNGQRTQ
;
A
#
# COMPACT_ATOMS: atom_id res chain seq x y z
N GLN A 1 0.21 -17.75 -15.14
CA GLN A 1 0.15 -16.68 -16.15
C GLN A 1 -0.71 -17.16 -17.30
N TYR A 2 -1.87 -16.55 -17.52
CA TYR A 2 -2.76 -16.93 -18.64
C TYR A 2 -3.41 -15.67 -19.24
N GLY A 3 -3.06 -15.36 -20.49
CA GLY A 3 -3.65 -14.23 -21.22
C GLY A 3 -3.31 -12.84 -20.64
N GLU A 4 -2.27 -12.73 -19.82
CA GLU A 4 -1.85 -11.50 -19.14
C GLU A 4 -0.38 -11.17 -19.44
N SER A 5 -0.01 -9.89 -19.43
CA SER A 5 1.39 -9.45 -19.57
C SER A 5 2.21 -9.81 -18.32
N ASP A 6 3.53 -9.84 -18.46
CA ASP A 6 4.43 -10.17 -17.34
C ASP A 6 4.24 -9.22 -16.16
N LEU A 7 4.07 -7.91 -16.42
CA LEU A 7 3.79 -6.94 -15.37
C LEU A 7 2.45 -7.22 -14.68
N ALA A 8 1.39 -7.49 -15.44
CA ALA A 8 0.08 -7.79 -14.86
C ALA A 8 0.13 -9.05 -13.99
N PHE A 9 0.87 -10.08 -14.44
CA PHE A 9 1.09 -11.31 -13.68
C PHE A 9 1.80 -11.04 -12.35
N LEU A 10 2.89 -10.27 -12.38
CA LEU A 10 3.66 -9.93 -11.18
C LEU A 10 2.87 -9.04 -10.23
N THR A 11 2.22 -7.99 -10.73
CA THR A 11 1.38 -7.10 -9.91
C THR A 11 0.26 -7.89 -9.21
N ARG A 12 -0.38 -8.82 -9.91
CA ARG A 12 -1.42 -9.67 -9.30
C ARG A 12 -0.83 -10.54 -8.20
N LEU A 13 0.25 -11.28 -8.46
CA LEU A 13 0.87 -12.16 -7.47
C LEU A 13 1.35 -11.40 -6.22
N TRP A 14 1.99 -10.24 -6.41
CA TRP A 14 2.43 -9.40 -5.29
C TRP A 14 1.24 -8.85 -4.50
N SER A 15 0.17 -8.42 -5.17
CA SER A 15 -1.03 -7.94 -4.48
C SER A 15 -1.73 -9.02 -3.65
N GLU A 16 -1.70 -10.28 -4.10
CA GLU A 16 -2.25 -11.43 -3.37
C GLU A 16 -1.49 -11.68 -2.05
N GLU A 17 -0.17 -11.45 -2.04
CA GLU A 17 0.71 -11.58 -0.88
C GLU A 17 0.87 -10.29 -0.06
N GLY A 18 0.15 -9.21 -0.41
CA GLY A 18 0.25 -7.92 0.30
C GLY A 18 1.54 -7.14 0.02
N ILE A 19 2.23 -7.43 -1.08
CA ILE A 19 3.47 -6.77 -1.50
C ILE A 19 3.14 -5.60 -2.42
N PHE A 20 3.73 -4.44 -2.14
CA PHE A 20 3.73 -3.27 -3.02
C PHE A 20 5.13 -2.99 -3.56
N TYR A 21 5.21 -2.16 -4.60
CA TYR A 21 6.48 -1.80 -5.22
C TYR A 21 6.55 -0.34 -5.65
N PHE A 22 7.77 0.18 -5.75
CA PHE A 22 8.06 1.52 -6.25
C PHE A 22 9.45 1.57 -6.88
N ASP A 23 9.65 2.55 -7.76
CA ASP A 23 10.97 2.85 -8.30
C ASP A 23 11.80 3.63 -7.28
N TRP A 24 12.98 3.13 -6.98
CA TRP A 24 14.00 3.86 -6.24
C TRP A 24 15.08 4.33 -7.19
N HIS A 25 15.36 5.62 -7.16
CA HIS A 25 16.44 6.25 -7.92
C HIS A 25 17.61 6.57 -6.98
N ALA A 26 18.83 6.29 -7.44
CA ALA A 26 20.01 6.69 -6.71
C ALA A 26 20.05 8.22 -6.56
N PRO A 27 20.41 8.76 -5.38
CA PRO A 27 20.54 10.20 -5.19
C PRO A 27 21.53 10.85 -6.15
N GLN A 28 22.50 10.09 -6.64
CA GLN A 28 23.44 10.49 -7.68
C GLN A 28 23.59 9.37 -8.72
N GLY A 29 23.68 9.78 -9.99
CA GLY A 29 23.85 8.87 -11.13
C GLY A 29 22.54 8.36 -11.71
N ALA A 30 22.63 7.36 -12.59
CA ALA A 30 21.51 6.84 -13.37
C ALA A 30 20.96 5.49 -12.85
N ALA A 31 21.42 5.04 -11.67
CA ALA A 31 20.98 3.75 -11.13
C ALA A 31 19.52 3.84 -10.66
N GLN A 32 18.69 2.94 -11.16
CA GLN A 32 17.30 2.76 -10.79
C GLN A 32 17.07 1.31 -10.37
N LYS A 33 16.25 1.10 -9.35
CA LYS A 33 15.86 -0.22 -8.88
C LYS A 33 14.36 -0.26 -8.62
N LEU A 34 13.75 -1.39 -8.94
CA LEU A 34 12.41 -1.70 -8.45
C LEU A 34 12.55 -2.26 -7.03
N VAL A 35 11.93 -1.60 -6.07
CA VAL A 35 11.91 -2.05 -4.66
C VAL A 35 10.58 -2.71 -4.39
N LEU A 36 10.61 -3.89 -3.76
CA LEU A 36 9.43 -4.62 -3.31
C LEU A 36 9.40 -4.59 -1.78
N CYS A 37 8.25 -4.28 -1.20
CA CYS A 37 8.05 -4.19 0.25
C CYS A 37 6.68 -4.74 0.65
N ASP A 38 6.61 -5.33 1.83
CA ASP A 38 5.39 -5.75 2.53
C ASP A 38 5.05 -4.81 3.71
N ASP A 39 6.01 -3.99 4.16
CA ASP A 39 5.85 -3.04 5.27
C ASP A 39 6.42 -1.65 4.96
N VAL A 40 5.88 -0.63 5.64
CA VAL A 40 6.32 0.77 5.51
C VAL A 40 7.77 1.00 5.93
N ALA A 41 8.35 0.13 6.78
CA ALA A 41 9.75 0.16 7.15
C ALA A 41 10.70 0.01 5.93
N GLY A 42 10.21 -0.53 4.81
CA GLY A 42 10.95 -0.58 3.54
C GLY A 42 10.98 0.75 2.77
N VAL A 43 10.23 1.77 3.20
CA VAL A 43 10.12 3.07 2.52
C VAL A 43 11.06 4.09 3.17
N SER A 44 11.86 4.78 2.34
CA SER A 44 12.74 5.86 2.80
C SER A 44 11.94 7.09 3.24
N THR A 45 12.35 7.72 4.33
CA THR A 45 11.74 8.96 4.81
C THR A 45 12.20 10.17 3.97
N LEU A 46 11.29 11.14 3.78
CA LEU A 46 11.56 12.37 3.01
C LEU A 46 12.24 13.47 3.86
N GLY A 47 12.40 13.24 5.17
CA GLY A 47 12.80 14.27 6.13
C GLY A 47 11.67 15.25 6.46
N GLU A 48 11.99 16.31 7.22
CA GLU A 48 11.04 17.37 7.54
C GLU A 48 10.79 18.26 6.32
N MET A 49 9.53 18.61 6.08
CA MET A 49 9.13 19.53 5.00
C MET A 49 8.17 20.59 5.54
N PRO A 50 8.49 21.89 5.44
CA PRO A 50 7.64 22.95 5.95
C PRO A 50 6.35 23.08 5.15
N PHE A 51 5.27 23.55 5.79
CA PHE A 51 4.03 23.94 5.13
C PHE A 51 3.97 25.46 4.95
N ASN A 52 3.79 25.93 3.73
CA ASN A 52 3.59 27.35 3.41
C ASN A 52 2.46 27.52 2.38
N PRO A 53 1.25 27.95 2.81
CA PRO A 53 0.13 28.16 1.91
C PRO A 53 0.23 29.44 1.06
N ASN A 54 1.19 30.32 1.36
CA ASN A 54 1.38 31.55 0.59
C ASN A 54 2.18 31.25 -0.69
N THR A 55 1.48 31.24 -1.82
CA THR A 55 2.08 31.04 -3.15
C THR A 55 2.41 32.36 -3.85
N ASP A 56 2.07 33.51 -3.26
CA ASP A 56 2.21 34.83 -3.89
C ASP A 56 3.60 35.45 -3.67
N THR A 57 4.39 34.87 -2.75
CA THR A 57 5.76 35.28 -2.46
C THR A 57 6.73 34.18 -2.87
N GLU A 58 7.86 34.55 -3.45
CA GLU A 58 8.94 33.62 -3.76
C GLU A 58 9.42 32.90 -2.49
N VAL A 59 9.49 31.57 -2.54
CA VAL A 59 9.92 30.73 -1.41
C VAL A 59 11.31 30.17 -1.72
N SER A 60 12.25 30.37 -0.78
CA SER A 60 13.65 29.92 -0.93
C SER A 60 13.88 28.45 -0.52
N THR A 61 12.92 27.84 0.16
CA THR A 61 12.99 26.46 0.68
C THR A 61 11.84 25.63 0.12
N MET A 62 12.08 24.36 -0.22
CA MET A 62 11.01 23.45 -0.61
C MET A 62 9.96 23.30 0.50
N CYS A 63 8.68 23.43 0.15
CA CYS A 63 7.56 23.38 1.10
C CYS A 63 6.30 22.76 0.47
N ILE A 64 5.41 22.25 1.31
CA ILE A 64 4.04 21.88 0.92
C ILE A 64 3.16 23.13 0.98
N SER A 65 2.39 23.44 -0.06
CA SER A 65 1.53 24.64 -0.08
C SER A 65 0.04 24.34 0.02
N SER A 66 -0.36 23.08 -0.14
CA SER A 66 -1.76 22.66 0.04
C SER A 66 -1.82 21.27 0.65
N PHE A 67 -2.80 21.06 1.53
CA PHE A 67 -3.05 19.79 2.16
C PHE A 67 -4.55 19.49 2.15
N ARG A 68 -4.92 18.25 1.81
CA ARG A 68 -6.31 17.80 1.84
C ARG A 68 -6.39 16.47 2.59
N TYR A 69 -7.17 16.46 3.67
CA TYR A 69 -7.49 15.25 4.41
C TYR A 69 -8.86 14.69 3.98
N ARG A 70 -8.95 13.37 3.81
CA ARG A 70 -10.20 12.68 3.51
C ARG A 70 -10.28 11.36 4.28
N ALA A 71 -11.29 11.24 5.14
CA ALA A 71 -11.63 9.98 5.78
C ALA A 71 -12.70 9.22 4.97
N ARG A 72 -12.63 7.89 4.94
CA ARG A 72 -13.64 7.00 4.35
C ARG A 72 -13.91 5.85 5.31
N THR A 73 -15.15 5.37 5.32
CA THR A 73 -15.51 4.19 6.11
C THR A 73 -15.31 2.90 5.30
N GLY A 74 -14.81 1.86 5.97
CA GLY A 74 -14.55 0.54 5.38
C GLY A 74 -14.95 -0.61 6.32
N PRO A 75 -14.96 -1.86 5.81
CA PRO A 75 -15.23 -3.04 6.63
C PRO A 75 -14.13 -3.25 7.68
N SER A 76 -14.50 -3.75 8.86
CA SER A 76 -13.58 -3.99 9.97
C SER A 76 -13.03 -5.41 10.06
N SER A 77 -13.50 -6.31 9.21
CA SER A 77 -13.04 -7.70 9.16
C SER A 77 -13.28 -8.30 7.78
N VAL A 78 -12.59 -9.40 7.52
CA VAL A 78 -12.81 -10.26 6.36
C VAL A 78 -12.86 -11.70 6.82
N GLU A 79 -13.77 -12.47 6.25
CA GLU A 79 -13.83 -13.91 6.43
C GLU A 79 -13.67 -14.59 5.06
N THR A 80 -12.80 -15.59 4.99
CA THR A 80 -12.60 -16.41 3.80
C THR A 80 -12.85 -17.88 4.12
N GLN A 81 -13.29 -18.62 3.10
CA GLN A 81 -13.48 -20.07 3.20
C GLN A 81 -12.80 -20.75 2.01
N ASP A 82 -12.08 -21.83 2.29
CA ASP A 82 -11.47 -22.67 1.27
C ASP A 82 -11.86 -24.15 1.45
N TYR A 83 -11.75 -24.93 0.38
CA TYR A 83 -12.05 -26.35 0.36
C TYR A 83 -10.91 -27.15 -0.25
N THR A 84 -10.52 -28.25 0.41
CA THR A 84 -9.62 -29.24 -0.18
C THR A 84 -10.28 -30.61 -0.27
N PHE A 85 -10.25 -31.20 -1.47
CA PHE A 85 -10.76 -32.56 -1.68
C PHE A 85 -9.99 -33.62 -0.88
N LYS A 86 -8.77 -33.30 -0.43
CA LYS A 86 -7.96 -34.19 0.42
C LYS A 86 -8.55 -34.34 1.82
N THR A 87 -9.29 -33.33 2.27
CA THR A 87 -9.93 -33.31 3.59
C THR A 87 -11.32 -32.67 3.50
N PRO A 88 -12.33 -33.37 2.94
CA PRO A 88 -13.65 -32.76 2.65
C PRO A 88 -14.41 -32.26 3.87
N GLY A 89 -14.12 -32.80 5.06
CA GLY A 89 -14.74 -32.38 6.32
C GLY A 89 -14.03 -31.21 7.00
N TRP A 90 -12.96 -30.66 6.41
CA TRP A 90 -12.28 -29.50 6.96
C TRP A 90 -13.10 -28.23 6.69
N PRO A 91 -13.49 -27.46 7.73
CA PRO A 91 -14.35 -26.29 7.54
C PRO A 91 -13.73 -25.16 6.71
N GLY A 92 -12.40 -25.00 6.78
CA GLY A 92 -11.64 -24.06 5.95
C GLY A 92 -11.96 -22.58 6.18
N TYR A 93 -12.55 -22.19 7.32
CA TYR A 93 -12.87 -20.80 7.64
C TYR A 93 -11.68 -20.05 8.24
N TYR A 94 -11.47 -18.81 7.78
CA TYR A 94 -10.45 -17.90 8.28
C TYR A 94 -11.04 -16.52 8.48
N ASN A 95 -10.93 -15.98 9.69
CA ASN A 95 -11.37 -14.62 10.01
C ASN A 95 -10.14 -13.74 10.32
N ARG A 96 -10.10 -12.54 9.75
CA ARG A 96 -9.11 -11.52 10.06
C ARG A 96 -9.81 -10.20 10.37
N ALA A 97 -9.60 -9.69 11.58
CA ALA A 97 -9.96 -8.32 11.94
C ALA A 97 -8.95 -7.32 11.35
N ALA A 98 -9.42 -6.12 11.04
CA ALA A 98 -8.55 -5.01 10.67
C ALA A 98 -7.73 -4.50 11.86
N GLU A 99 -6.55 -3.98 11.59
CA GLU A 99 -5.60 -3.54 12.62
C GLU A 99 -5.90 -2.14 13.18
N ASN A 100 -6.63 -1.30 12.43
CA ASN A 100 -7.02 0.04 12.86
C ASN A 100 -8.51 0.31 12.58
N LEU A 101 -9.32 0.26 13.64
CA LEU A 101 -10.79 0.32 13.56
C LEU A 101 -11.36 1.74 13.47
N ASN A 102 -10.52 2.77 13.52
CA ASN A 102 -10.98 4.15 13.45
C ASN A 102 -11.63 4.42 12.09
N GLY A 103 -12.91 4.80 12.12
CA GLY A 103 -13.68 5.03 10.90
C GLY A 103 -14.15 3.75 10.21
N GLN A 104 -14.10 2.58 10.84
CA GLN A 104 -14.62 1.33 10.25
C GLN A 104 -16.00 0.97 10.80
N ARG A 105 -16.77 0.20 10.03
CA ARG A 105 -18.06 -0.35 10.46
C ARG A 105 -17.89 -1.81 10.86
N THR A 106 -18.35 -2.15 12.06
CA THR A 106 -18.62 -3.53 12.45
C THR A 106 -19.80 -4.03 11.63
N GLN A 107 -19.65 -5.18 10.97
CA GLN A 107 -20.75 -5.93 10.36
C GLN A 107 -21.22 -7.02 11.31
#